data_AF-A6L160-F1
#
_entry.id   AF-A6L160-F1
#
_cell.length_a   1.000
_cell.length_b   1.000
_cell.length_c   1.000
_cell.angle_alpha   90.00
_cell.angle_beta   90.00
_cell.angle_gamma   90.00
#
_symmetry.space_group_name_H-M   'P 1'
#
loop_
_entity.id
_entity.type
_entity.pdbx_description
1 polymer ?
#
loop_
_entity_poly.entity_id
_entity_poly.type
_entity_poly.pdbx_seq_one_letter_code
_entity_poly.pdbx_strand_id
1 'polypeptide(L)' 'MVLVLVKLPKGEMFISTNELYLSLVIESLFDNTNKFTDSGSVTLKIKLDKAQSKLRIEVTDTGCGIPPEEREEIFLCLSV' A
#
# COMPACT_ATOMS: atom_id res chain seq x y z
N MET A 1 12.66 -6.98 -13.72
CA MET A 1 12.74 -7.65 -12.41
C MET A 1 12.30 -6.66 -11.35
N VAL A 2 11.40 -7.06 -10.46
CA VAL A 2 10.87 -6.22 -9.38
C VAL A 2 11.38 -6.75 -8.05
N LEU A 3 12.00 -5.87 -7.26
CA LEU A 3 12.46 -6.19 -5.91
C LEU A 3 11.37 -5.84 -4.90
N VAL A 4 11.00 -6.77 -4.03
CA VAL A 4 10.06 -6.52 -2.93
C VAL A 4 10.83 -6.27 -1.64
N LEU A 5 10.61 -5.11 -1.04
CA LEU A 5 11.22 -4.68 0.23
C LEU A 5 10.14 -4.61 1.32
N VAL A 6 10.38 -5.25 2.46
CA VAL A 6 9.46 -5.20 3.60
C VAL A 6 10.16 -4.55 4.79
N LYS A 7 9.59 -3.44 5.28
CA LYS A 7 10.07 -2.66 6.42
C LYS A 7 9.06 -2.76 7.56
N LEU A 8 9.25 -3.77 8.40
CA LEU A 8 8.42 -4.01 9.59
C LEU A 8 9.00 -3.27 10.81
N PRO A 9 8.15 -2.86 11.76
CA PRO A 9 8.63 -2.37 13.05
C PRO A 9 9.31 -3.49 13.83
N LYS A 10 10.17 -3.11 14.78
CA LYS A 10 10.81 -4.07 15.67
C LYS A 10 9.79 -4.56 16.70
N GLY A 11 9.59 -5.87 16.76
CA GLY A 11 8.67 -6.53 17.69
C GLY A 11 7.36 -6.96 17.05
N GLU A 12 6.62 -7.82 17.77
CA GLU A 12 5.29 -8.25 17.36
C GLU A 12 4.28 -7.13 17.55
N MET A 13 3.30 -7.06 16.66
CA MET A 13 2.18 -6.14 16.76
C MET A 13 0.88 -6.89 16.51
N PHE A 14 -0.11 -6.58 17.33
CA PHE A 14 -1.46 -7.10 17.18
C PHE A 14 -2.39 -5.92 16.92
N ILE A 15 -3.27 -6.09 15.94
CA ILE A 15 -4.31 -5.12 15.60
C ILE A 15 -5.67 -5.81 15.66
N SER A 16 -6.65 -5.12 16.25
CA SER A 16 -8.05 -5.54 16.18
C SER A 16 -8.67 -4.93 14.94
N THR A 17 -9.01 -5.76 13.96
CA THR A 17 -9.58 -5.34 12.67
C THR A 17 -10.35 -6.49 12.03
N ASN A 18 -11.03 -6.22 10.91
CA ASN A 18 -11.52 -7.27 10.04
C ASN A 18 -10.38 -7.75 9.14
N GLU A 19 -9.96 -9.00 9.34
CA GLU A 19 -8.88 -9.65 8.59
C GLU A 19 -9.13 -9.65 7.08
N LEU A 20 -10.34 -10.00 6.65
CA LEU A 20 -10.69 -10.11 5.23
C LEU A 20 -10.59 -8.76 4.52
N TYR A 21 -11.12 -7.69 5.14
CA TYR A 21 -11.06 -6.36 4.54
C TYR A 21 -9.65 -5.77 4.54
N LEU A 22 -8.84 -6.07 5.56
CA LEU A 22 -7.45 -5.64 5.56
C LEU A 22 -6.66 -6.33 4.44
N SER A 23 -6.82 -7.64 4.29
CA SER A 23 -6.18 -8.40 3.21
C SER A 23 -6.60 -7.87 1.85
N LEU A 24 -7.89 -7.61 1.64
CA LEU A 24 -8.41 -7.06 0.38
C LEU A 24 -7.78 -5.71 0.01
N VAL A 25 -7.65 -4.80 0.98
CA VAL A 25 -7.03 -3.48 0.74
C VAL A 25 -5.55 -3.64 0.40
N ILE A 26 -4.83 -4.51 1.11
CA ILE A 26 -3.41 -4.76 0.85
C ILE A 26 -3.21 -5.38 -0.54
N GLU A 27 -4.00 -6.39 -0.89
CA GLU A 27 -3.97 -7.05 -2.21
C GLU A 27 -4.25 -6.04 -3.32
N SER A 28 -5.28 -5.21 -3.19
CA SER A 28 -5.61 -4.19 -4.18
C SER A 28 -4.46 -3.21 -4.43
N LEU A 29 -3.75 -2.80 -3.37
CA LEU A 29 -2.57 -1.94 -3.52
C LEU A 29 -1.43 -2.68 -4.22
N PHE A 30 -1.15 -3.93 -3.86
CA PHE A 30 -0.09 -4.72 -4.49
C PHE A 30 -0.38 -5.04 -5.95
N ASP A 31 -1.63 -5.31 -6.32
CA ASP A 31 -2.05 -5.52 -7.70
C ASP A 31 -1.76 -4.30 -8.56
N ASN A 32 -2.03 -3.09 -8.04
CA ASN A 32 -1.64 -1.85 -8.70
C ASN A 32 -0.12 -1.78 -8.89
N THR A 33 0.66 -2.09 -7.85
CA THR A 33 2.13 -2.05 -7.99
C THR A 33 2.66 -3.05 -9.01
N ASN A 34 2.08 -4.26 -9.07
CA ASN A 34 2.45 -5.30 -10.04
C ASN A 34 2.08 -4.90 -11.47
N LYS A 35 0.92 -4.27 -11.64
CA LYS A 35 0.41 -3.83 -12.95
C LYS A 35 1.22 -2.67 -13.53
N PHE A 36 1.74 -1.78 -12.68
CA PHE A 36 2.36 -0.52 -13.11
C PHE A 36 3.88 -0.45 -12.90
N THR A 37 4.52 -1.54 -12.46
CA THR A 37 5.98 -1.62 -12.24
C THR A 37 6.61 -2.78 -13.02
N ASP A 38 7.11 -2.52 -14.23
CA ASP A 38 7.82 -3.54 -15.04
C ASP A 38 9.23 -3.85 -14.51
N SER A 39 9.89 -2.85 -13.93
CA SER A 39 11.21 -2.97 -13.32
C SER A 39 11.40 -1.95 -12.20
N GLY A 40 12.12 -2.34 -11.15
CA GLY A 40 12.38 -1.46 -10.00
C GLY A 40 12.06 -2.14 -8.68
N SER A 41 11.41 -1.41 -7.75
CA SER A 41 11.12 -1.94 -6.42
C SER A 41 9.74 -1.55 -5.91
N VAL A 42 9.15 -2.46 -5.13
CA VAL A 42 7.95 -2.21 -4.33
C VAL A 42 8.32 -2.34 -2.86
N THR A 43 7.97 -1.34 -2.05
CA THR A 43 8.25 -1.30 -0.62
C THR A 43 6.95 -1.32 0.18
N LEU A 44 6.77 -2.36 1.01
CA LEU A 44 5.78 -2.38 2.08
C LEU A 44 6.43 -1.90 3.38
N LYS A 45 5.82 -0.91 4.02
CA LYS A 45 6.35 -0.31 5.24
C LYS A 45 5.23 -0.13 6.26
N ILE A 46 5.46 -0.64 7.45
CA ILE A 46 4.50 -0.56 8.54
C ILE A 46 5.12 0.22 9.69
N LYS A 47 4.39 1.23 10.19
CA LYS A 47 4.83 2.06 11.32
C LYS A 47 3.65 2.38 12.23
N LEU A 48 3.93 2.38 13.53
CA LEU A 48 3.00 2.94 14.51
C LEU A 48 3.16 4.46 14.52
N ASP A 49 2.11 5.17 14.12
CA ASP A 49 2.02 6.61 14.33
C ASP A 49 1.57 6.85 15.77
N LYS A 50 2.54 7.11 16.64
CA LYS A 50 2.31 7.37 18.08
C LYS A 50 1.53 8.66 18.33
N ALA A 51 1.60 9.64 17.42
CA ALA A 51 0.89 10.90 17.61
C ALA A 51 -0.60 10.73 17.35
N GLN A 52 -0.95 9.88 16.39
CA GLN A 52 -2.35 9.61 16.03
C GLN A 52 -2.92 8.33 16.65
N SER A 53 -2.10 7.56 17.38
CA SER A 53 -2.42 6.23 17.89
C SER A 53 -2.98 5.31 16.80
N LYS A 54 -2.39 5.36 15.59
CA LYS A 54 -2.83 4.60 14.42
C LYS A 54 -1.68 3.78 13.84
N LEU A 55 -2.02 2.64 13.26
CA LEU A 55 -1.10 1.91 12.40
C LEU A 55 -1.11 2.54 11.01
N ARG A 56 0.06 2.93 10.50
CA ARG A 56 0.25 3.39 9.13
C ARG A 56 0.91 2.27 8.32
N ILE A 57 0.20 1.83 7.29
CA ILE A 57 0.67 0.89 6.28
C ILE A 57 0.91 1.71 5.01
N GLU A 58 2.13 1.63 4.47
CA GLU A 58 2.54 2.33 3.26
C GLU A 58 3.00 1.29 2.23
N VAL A 59 2.46 1.38 1.02
CA VAL A 59 2.94 0.66 -0.17
C VAL A 59 3.51 1.71 -1.12
N THR A 60 4.75 1.51 -1.57
CA THR A 60 5.45 2.45 -2.46
C THR A 60 6.10 1.69 -3.59
N ASP A 61 5.70 1.95 -4.82
CA ASP A 61 6.32 1.42 -6.03
C ASP A 61 7.21 2.46 -6.73
N THR A 62 7.95 2.00 -7.73
CA THR A 62 8.77 2.83 -8.62
C THR A 62 8.29 2.73 -10.06
N GLY A 63 6.99 2.50 -10.26
CA GLY A 63 6.34 2.39 -11.55
C GLY A 63 6.23 3.73 -12.28
N CYS A 64 5.35 3.78 -13.28
CA CYS A 64 5.13 5.00 -14.08
C CYS A 64 4.57 6.19 -13.27
N GLY A 65 4.01 5.93 -12.09
CA GLY A 65 3.34 6.93 -11.27
C GLY A 65 1.99 7.35 -11.82
N ILE A 66 1.37 8.34 -11.17
CA ILE A 66 0.04 8.85 -11.51
C ILE A 66 0.13 10.36 -11.70
N PRO A 67 -0.28 10.90 -12.87
CA PRO A 67 -0.35 12.34 -13.11
C PRO A 67 -1.14 13.06 -12.02
N PRO A 68 -0.70 14.22 -11.51
CA PRO A 68 -1.37 14.94 -10.41
C PRO A 68 -2.88 15.13 -10.60
N GLU A 69 -3.31 15.40 -11.83
CA GLU A 69 -4.69 15.61 -12.26
C GLU A 69 -5.58 14.35 -12.13
N GLU A 70 -5.00 13.14 -12.23
CA GLU A 70 -5.74 11.88 -12.16
C GLU A 70 -5.80 11.29 -10.74
N ARG A 71 -5.00 11.83 -9.79
CA ARG A 71 -4.83 11.22 -8.45
C ARG A 71 -6.08 11.16 -7.61
N GLU A 72 -7.00 12.09 -7.78
CA GLU A 72 -8.29 12.06 -7.08
C GLU A 72 -9.27 11.11 -7.79
N GLU A 73 -9.18 11.00 -9.12
CA GLU A 73 -10.09 10.21 -9.94
C GLU A 73 -9.94 8.70 -9.73
N ILE A 74 -8.72 8.21 -9.49
CA ILE A 74 -8.47 6.78 -9.24
C ILE A 74 -9.19 6.24 -7.98
N PHE A 75 -9.62 7.12 -7.08
CA PHE A 75 -10.37 6.77 -5.87
C PHE A 75 -11.88 6.98 -6.02
N LEU A 76 -12.34 7.54 -7.14
CA LEU A 76 -13.76 7.62 -7.42
C LEU A 76 -14.28 6.21 -7.72
N CYS A 77 -15.38 5.85 -7.07
CA CYS A 77 -16.06 4.60 -7.35
C CYS A 77 -16.46 4.61 -8.84
N LEU A 78 -15.98 3.62 -9.61
CA LEU A 78 -16.43 3.43 -10.98
C LEU A 78 -17.93 3.08 -10.91
N SER A 79 -18.77 4.07 -11.14
CA SER A 79 -20.20 3.91 -11.37
C SER A 79 -20.40 3.06 -12.63
N VAL A 80 -20.46 1.74 -12.45
CA VAL A 80 -21.06 0.83 -13.43
C VAL A 80 -22.45 0.42 -12.96
#